data_AF-A0A954BYV8-F1
#
_entry.id   AF-A0A954BYV8-F1
#
_cell.length_a   1.000
_cell.length_b   1.000
_cell.length_c   1.000
_cell.angle_alpha   90.00
_cell.angle_beta   90.00
_cell.angle_gamma   90.00
#
_symmetry.space_group_name_H-M   'P 1'
#
loop_
_entity.id
_entity.type
_entity.pdbx_description
1 polymer ?
#
loop_
_entity_poly.entity_id
_entity_poly.type
_entity_poly.pdbx_seq_one_letter_code
_entity_poly.pdbx_strand_id
1 'polypeptide(L)'
;MGELEQGKSEYETGRWSKAYSLFQKALEGRNDSAREVAEVRLLMARCLAQMGEPEKAQTELKDVRDKLSPKDKDLVNQFELVWREVEDTRKLDKAELARRKAEAQAEKN
;
A
#
# COMPACT_ATOMS: atom_id res chain seq x y z
N MET A 1 1.09 20.76 -3.22
CA MET A 1 0.59 19.40 -2.88
C MET A 1 1.80 18.54 -2.62
N GLY A 2 1.86 17.86 -1.46
CA GLY A 2 2.94 16.91 -1.20
C GLY A 2 2.74 15.61 -1.98
N GLU A 3 3.81 14.86 -2.26
CA GLU A 3 3.73 13.60 -3.03
C GLU A 3 2.76 12.58 -2.40
N LEU A 4 2.60 12.61 -1.08
CA LEU A 4 1.66 11.76 -0.34
C LEU A 4 0.19 12.06 -0.67
N GLU A 5 -0.19 13.34 -0.77
CA GLU A 5 -1.57 13.72 -1.11
C GLU A 5 -1.87 13.38 -2.56
N GLN A 6 -0.90 13.61 -3.45
CA GLN A 6 -1.03 13.24 -4.85
C GLN A 6 -1.16 11.71 -4.99
N GLY A 7 -0.40 10.93 -4.22
CA GLY A 7 -0.51 9.48 -4.20
C GLY A 7 -1.89 9.00 -3.72
N LYS A 8 -2.48 9.63 -2.71
CA LYS A 8 -3.84 9.33 -2.25
C LYS A 8 -4.89 9.65 -3.31
N SER A 9 -4.76 10.80 -3.98
CA SER A 9 -5.66 11.16 -5.08
C SER A 9 -5.57 10.15 -6.23
N GLU A 10 -4.36 9.78 -6.66
CA GLU A 10 -4.19 8.77 -7.72
C GLU A 10 -4.76 7.40 -7.28
N TYR A 11 -4.66 7.04 -6.00
CA TYR A 11 -5.28 5.83 -5.44
C TYR A 11 -6.81 5.86 -5.57
N GLU A 12 -7.45 6.99 -5.27
CA GLU A 12 -8.90 7.15 -5.42
C GLU A 12 -9.34 7.16 -6.89
N THR A 13 -8.49 7.65 -7.79
CA THR A 13 -8.76 7.60 -9.24
C THR A 13 -8.60 6.22 -9.87
N GLY A 14 -8.20 5.21 -9.09
CA GLY A 14 -7.95 3.85 -9.56
C GLY A 14 -6.51 3.58 -10.04
N ARG A 15 -5.68 4.62 -10.15
CA ARG A 15 -4.31 4.54 -10.67
C ARG A 15 -3.31 4.07 -9.62
N TRP A 16 -3.48 2.84 -9.15
CA TRP A 16 -2.71 2.28 -8.03
C TRP A 16 -1.20 2.21 -8.30
N SER A 17 -0.80 1.99 -9.57
CA SER A 17 0.60 1.94 -9.99
C SER A 17 1.31 3.29 -9.86
N LYS A 18 0.61 4.38 -10.23
CA LYS A 18 1.12 5.76 -10.06
C LYS A 18 1.10 6.16 -8.59
N ALA A 19 0.02 5.84 -7.87
CA ALA A 19 -0.08 6.06 -6.43
C ALA A 19 1.08 5.41 -5.67
N TYR A 20 1.39 4.15 -5.97
CA TYR A 20 2.54 3.43 -5.38
C TYR A 20 3.86 4.15 -5.63
N SER A 21 4.10 4.59 -6.87
CA SER A 21 5.33 5.32 -7.23
C SER A 21 5.45 6.66 -6.49
N LEU A 22 4.33 7.36 -6.29
CA LEU A 22 4.29 8.61 -5.52
C LEU A 22 4.53 8.37 -4.02
N PHE A 23 3.95 7.31 -3.46
CA PHE A 23 4.23 6.90 -2.08
C PHE A 23 5.69 6.51 -1.86
N GLN A 24 6.30 5.80 -2.82
CA GLN A 24 7.73 5.47 -2.75
C GLN A 24 8.59 6.73 -2.71
N LYS A 25 8.31 7.72 -3.58
CA LYS A 25 9.00 9.03 -3.55
C LYS A 25 8.78 9.78 -2.24
N ALA A 26 7.54 9.76 -1.73
CA ALA A 26 7.21 10.36 -0.44
C ALA A 26 7.97 9.67 0.72
N LEU A 27 8.29 8.38 0.59
CA LEU A 27 9.12 7.64 1.55
C LEU A 27 10.59 8.04 1.46
N GLU A 28 11.14 8.21 0.25
CA GLU A 28 12.54 8.63 0.05
C GLU A 28 12.84 10.00 0.68
N GLY A 29 11.86 10.90 0.72
CA GLY A 29 11.97 12.19 1.39
C GLY A 29 11.75 12.17 2.90
N ARG A 30 11.28 11.07 3.49
CA ARG A 30 10.88 10.96 4.91
C ARG A 30 11.74 9.94 5.65
N ASN A 31 12.83 10.40 6.25
CA ASN A 31 13.75 9.53 7.01
C ASN A 31 13.60 9.64 8.53
N ASP A 32 12.87 10.63 9.05
CA ASP A 32 12.94 10.98 10.48
C ASP A 32 11.86 10.35 11.37
N SER A 33 10.67 10.03 10.83
CA SER A 33 9.55 9.52 11.63
C SER A 33 9.19 8.08 11.27
N ALA A 34 9.53 7.13 12.14
CA ALA A 34 9.14 5.71 11.98
C ALA A 34 7.62 5.53 11.78
N ARG A 35 6.81 6.39 12.42
CA ARG A 35 5.36 6.43 12.25
C ARG A 35 4.94 6.84 10.84
N GLU A 36 5.52 7.90 10.29
CA GLU A 36 5.17 8.37 8.93
C GLU A 36 5.62 7.35 7.87
N VAL A 37 6.81 6.76 8.05
CA VAL A 37 7.30 5.66 7.21
C VAL A 37 6.31 4.49 7.23
N ALA A 38 5.79 4.15 8.41
CA ALA A 38 4.78 3.10 8.55
C ALA A 38 3.47 3.46 7.83
N GLU A 39 2.95 4.68 8.01
CA GLU A 39 1.72 5.14 7.32
C GLU A 39 1.85 5.08 5.79
N VAL A 40 2.97 5.53 5.24
CA VAL A 40 3.22 5.47 3.79
C VAL A 40 3.32 4.02 3.31
N ARG A 41 4.00 3.14 4.05
CA ARG A 41 4.08 1.71 3.72
C ARG A 41 2.73 1.00 3.78
N LEU A 42 1.85 1.38 4.71
CA LEU A 42 0.46 0.88 4.75
C LEU A 42 -0.29 1.25 3.47
N LEU A 43 -0.15 2.49 3.00
CA LEU A 43 -0.75 2.93 1.74
C LEU A 43 -0.17 2.19 0.53
N MET A 44 1.13 1.96 0.51
CA MET A 44 1.79 1.15 -0.52
C MET A 44 1.26 -0.29 -0.52
N ALA A 45 1.08 -0.92 0.64
CA ALA A 45 0.49 -2.25 0.76
C ALA A 45 -0.95 -2.30 0.23
N ARG A 46 -1.77 -1.27 0.49
CA ARG A 46 -3.12 -1.16 -0.10
C ARG A 46 -3.06 -1.08 -1.62
N CYS A 47 -2.16 -0.27 -2.20
CA CYS A 47 -1.98 -0.22 -3.64
C CYS A 47 -1.64 -1.60 -4.21
N LEU A 48 -0.68 -2.30 -3.59
CA LEU A 48 -0.27 -3.63 -4.02
C LEU A 48 -1.42 -4.65 -3.94
N ALA A 49 -2.27 -4.57 -2.92
CA ALA A 49 -3.49 -5.38 -2.84
C ALA A 49 -4.44 -5.11 -4.02
N GLN A 50 -4.69 -3.84 -4.34
CA GLN A 50 -5.55 -3.47 -5.46
C GLN A 50 -4.96 -3.88 -6.82
N MET A 51 -3.65 -3.81 -6.97
CA MET A 51 -2.92 -4.30 -8.17
C MET A 51 -2.85 -5.83 -8.28
N GLY A 52 -3.44 -6.58 -7.35
CA GLY A 52 -3.38 -8.05 -7.36
C GLY A 52 -2.01 -8.62 -7.01
N GLU A 53 -1.18 -7.87 -6.27
CA GLU A 53 0.12 -8.31 -5.76
C GLU A 53 0.12 -8.46 -4.22
N PRO A 54 -0.74 -9.34 -3.65
CA PRO A 54 -0.86 -9.49 -2.20
C PRO A 54 0.42 -9.97 -1.52
N GLU A 55 1.29 -10.72 -2.23
CA GLU A 55 2.58 -11.18 -1.68
C GLU A 55 3.54 -10.02 -1.37
N LYS A 56 3.60 -9.03 -2.28
CA LYS A 56 4.38 -7.82 -2.07
C LYS A 56 3.76 -6.96 -0.96
N ALA A 57 2.43 -6.83 -0.96
CA ALA A 57 1.72 -6.09 0.07
C ALA A 57 2.01 -6.66 1.47
N GLN A 58 2.03 -7.99 1.59
CA GLN A 58 2.35 -8.67 2.85
C GLN A 58 3.79 -8.40 3.33
N THR A 59 4.72 -8.25 2.40
CA THR A 59 6.12 -7.92 2.72
C THR A 59 6.22 -6.52 3.33
N GLU A 60 5.55 -5.53 2.72
CA GLU A 60 5.49 -4.17 3.28
C GLU A 60 4.84 -4.15 4.67
N LEU A 61 3.76 -4.91 4.84
CA LEU A 61 3.08 -5.01 6.14
C LEU A 61 3.95 -5.64 7.23
N LYS A 62 4.75 -6.65 6.92
CA LYS A 62 5.69 -7.23 7.91
C LYS A 62 6.66 -6.16 8.42
N ASP A 63 7.24 -5.39 7.50
CA ASP A 63 8.17 -4.29 7.80
C ASP A 63 7.51 -3.22 8.71
N VAL A 64 6.25 -2.89 8.42
CA VAL A 64 5.45 -1.99 9.27
C VAL A 64 5.24 -2.59 10.65
N ARG A 65 4.83 -3.86 10.73
CA ARG A 65 4.55 -4.55 11.99
C ARG A 65 5.77 -4.61 12.90
N ASP A 66 6.96 -4.82 12.36
CA ASP A 66 8.22 -4.83 13.13
C ASP A 66 8.55 -3.45 13.73
N LYS A 67 8.10 -2.37 13.07
CA LYS A 67 8.30 -0.98 13.51
C LYS A 67 7.08 -0.39 14.24
N LEU A 68 5.98 -1.14 14.30
CA LEU A 68 4.71 -0.69 14.82
C LEU A 68 4.78 -0.60 16.35
N SER A 69 4.61 0.60 16.88
CA SER A 69 4.48 0.78 18.31
C SER A 69 3.07 0.41 18.76
N PRO A 70 2.89 -0.49 19.75
CA PRO A 70 1.57 -0.84 20.28
C PRO A 70 0.86 0.33 20.99
N LYS A 71 1.57 1.46 21.20
CA LYS A 71 0.99 2.69 21.74
C LYS A 71 0.24 3.51 20.68
N ASP A 72 0.57 3.34 19.40
CA ASP A 72 -0.08 4.04 18.29
C ASP A 72 -1.33 3.28 17.82
N LYS A 73 -2.40 3.36 18.62
CA LYS A 73 -3.67 2.65 18.34
C LYS A 73 -4.23 2.95 16.95
N ASP A 74 -4.14 4.19 16.48
CA ASP A 74 -4.57 4.56 15.12
C ASP A 74 -3.80 3.80 14.04
N LEU A 75 -2.48 3.72 14.17
CA LEU A 75 -1.63 3.03 13.21
C LEU A 75 -1.84 1.51 13.26
N VAL A 76 -2.06 0.97 14.46
CA VAL A 76 -2.43 -0.45 14.65
C VAL A 76 -3.77 -0.75 13.98
N ASN A 77 -4.79 0.08 14.18
CA ASN A 77 -6.09 -0.09 13.54
C ASN A 77 -5.98 -0.01 12.01
N GLN A 78 -5.22 0.95 11.48
CA GLN A 78 -4.97 1.05 10.04
C GLN A 78 -4.23 -0.19 9.51
N PHE A 79 -3.20 -0.64 10.23
CA PHE A 79 -2.47 -1.85 9.88
C PHE A 79 -3.39 -3.06 9.79
N GLU A 80 -4.27 -3.27 10.77
CA GLU A 80 -5.20 -4.40 10.79
C GLU A 80 -6.20 -4.35 9.62
N LEU A 81 -6.69 -3.15 9.27
CA LEU A 81 -7.57 -2.96 8.12
C LEU A 81 -6.86 -3.35 6.81
N VAL A 82 -5.65 -2.83 6.59
CA VAL A 82 -4.87 -3.13 5.38
C VAL A 82 -4.47 -4.60 5.34
N TRP A 83 -4.09 -5.18 6.48
CA TRP A 83 -3.77 -6.59 6.59
C TRP A 83 -4.94 -7.46 6.16
N ARG A 84 -6.15 -7.14 6.63
CA ARG A 84 -7.36 -7.85 6.24
C ARG A 84 -7.64 -7.72 4.73
N GLU A 85 -7.50 -6.53 4.16
CA GLU A 85 -7.67 -6.33 2.70
C GLU A 85 -6.67 -7.15 1.89
N VAL A 86 -5.41 -7.22 2.33
CA VAL A 86 -4.37 -8.04 1.69
C VAL A 86 -4.69 -9.53 1.81
N GLU A 87 -5.16 -9.99 2.99
CA GLU A 87 -5.56 -11.38 3.18
C GLU A 87 -6.78 -11.76 2.34
N ASP A 88 -7.78 -10.89 2.25
CA ASP A 88 -8.95 -11.13 1.40
C ASP A 88 -8.57 -11.11 -0.08
N THR A 89 -7.66 -10.23 -0.49
CA THR A 89 -7.09 -10.23 -1.85
C THR A 89 -6.32 -11.53 -2.12
N ARG A 90 -5.56 -12.05 -1.15
CA ARG A 90 -4.81 -13.30 -1.29
C ARG A 90 -5.71 -14.53 -1.43
N LYS A 91 -6.94 -14.48 -0.93
CA LYS A 91 -7.95 -15.54 -1.12
C LYS A 91 -8.58 -15.52 -2.51
N LEU A 92 -8.36 -14.47 -3.30
CA LEU A 92 -8.85 -14.40 -4.67
C LEU A 92 -8.15 -15.43 -5.56
N ASP A 93 -8.86 -15.90 -6.58
CA ASP A 93 -8.31 -16.78 -7.59
C ASP A 93 -7.14 -16.14 -8.35
N LYS A 94 -6.20 -16.98 -8.78
CA LYS A 94 -5.03 -16.54 -9.57
C LYS A 94 -5.43 -15.77 -10.84
N ALA A 95 -6.56 -16.14 -11.45
CA ALA A 95 -7.10 -15.44 -12.61
C ALA A 95 -7.50 -13.99 -12.28
N GLU A 96 -8.11 -13.77 -11.13
CA GLU A 96 -8.52 -12.44 -10.67
C GLU A 96 -7.30 -11.59 -10.29
N LEU A 97 -6.32 -12.18 -9.62
CA LEU A 97 -5.05 -11.50 -9.33
C LEU A 97 -4.32 -11.10 -10.63
N ALA A 98 -4.28 -11.99 -11.61
CA ALA A 98 -3.68 -11.72 -12.92
C ALA A 98 -4.44 -10.62 -13.67
N ARG A 99 -5.78 -10.61 -13.59
CA ARG A 99 -6.62 -9.54 -14.17
C ARG A 99 -6.27 -8.18 -13.58
N ARG A 100 -6.29 -8.06 -12.26
CA ARG A 100 -5.95 -6.82 -11.55
C ARG A 100 -4.54 -6.33 -11.86
N LYS A 101 -3.59 -7.26 -11.95
CA LYS A 101 -2.21 -6.96 -12.33
C LYS A 101 -2.11 -6.46 -13.78
N ALA A 102 -2.87 -7.05 -14.70
CA ALA A 102 -2.93 -6.60 -16.08
C ALA A 102 -3.56 -5.21 -16.20
N GLU A 103 -4.64 -4.94 -15.45
CA GLU A 103 -5.27 -3.62 -15.37
C GLU A 103 -4.27 -2.57 -14.86
N ALA A 104 -3.61 -2.83 -13.73
CA ALA A 104 -2.60 -1.93 -13.17
C ALA A 104 -1.39 -1.69 -14.10
N GLN A 105 -1.02 -2.68 -14.92
CA GLN A 105 0.03 -2.56 -15.92
C GLN A 105 -0.44 -1.73 -17.13
N ALA A 106 -1.70 -1.90 -17.55
CA ALA A 106 -2.30 -1.14 -18.64
C ALA A 106 -2.43 0.36 -18.29
N GLU A 107 -2.68 0.70 -17.02
CA GLU A 107 -2.71 2.09 -16.55
C GLU A 107 -1.34 2.80 -16.57
N LYS A 108 -0.25 2.03 -16.67
CA LYS A 108 1.11 2.55 -16.74
C LYS A 108 1.50 3.00 -18.16
N ASN A 109 0.81 2.49 -19.18
CA ASN A 109 1.01 2.80 -20.60
C ASN A 109 0.09 3.93 -21.08
#